data_AF-T0V0D8-F1
#
_entry.id   AF-T0V0D8-F1
#
_cell.length_a   1.000
_cell.length_b   1.000
_cell.length_c   1.000
_cell.angle_alpha   90.00
_cell.angle_beta   90.00
_cell.angle_gamma   90.00
#
_symmetry.space_group_name_H-M   'P 1'
#
loop_
_entity.id
_entity.type
_entity.pdbx_description
1 polymer ?
#
loop_
_entity_poly.entity_id
_entity_poly.type
_entity_poly.pdbx_seq_one_letter_code
_entity_poly.pdbx_strand_id
1 'polypeptide(L)'
;MLNEGWDVLNLFDIVRLYDTRDGKTTRNGFVAGKTTNTEKQLIGRGARYYPFVIGDNFDEKYTRKFDENENNELRVIEQLHYHSANNPRYISELKQVLRESGIYDDQNLEERELKLKESFKKTRTYTDGIVWMNKRLSYEQLVEQRQENLFDTSFIPKSFEVTLPTHGVRDIEAFNEATYISDSLEVLTFKFDRVIGDNIVRTAINRNKKFSFDNLQKAFVALSSVSGFIKMLADIDIRVESQYELITDLTPDDKLYITENLLHYIEKDLIATEERFFGSEKFEQYKIKDLFEDNILRKYTINHQSQAEFGLSQKNSAETQYFEDLDNLNWYAYNDNFGTSEEKLLVRLVKDLMTELEEKWTDIYLLRNEKAVRIYSFDKGQAFEPDFLMFANDKKTGNVSWQIFIEPKGSQFLDSNNTFENSKEGWKQEFLHQISERDEARTLVDDDRYRIVGLPFFNETVSKDEVKDQLRTL
;
A
#
# COMPACT_ATOMS: atom_id res chain seq x y z
N MET A 1 42.29 0.11 15.17
CA MET A 1 41.62 1.32 14.68
C MET A 1 40.87 0.96 13.40
N LEU A 2 39.61 0.57 13.51
CA LEU A 2 38.64 0.71 12.42
C LEU A 2 37.76 1.88 12.89
N ASN A 3 38.09 3.06 12.38
CA ASN A 3 37.53 4.32 12.84
C ASN A 3 36.03 4.40 12.50
N GLU A 4 35.33 5.19 13.30
CA GLU A 4 33.91 5.55 13.28
C GLU A 4 33.40 6.16 11.94
N GLY A 5 34.18 6.10 10.85
CA GLY A 5 33.91 6.77 9.57
C GLY A 5 33.36 5.89 8.44
N TRP A 6 33.03 4.61 8.68
CA TRP A 6 32.45 3.71 7.67
C TRP A 6 30.92 3.61 7.78
N ASP A 7 30.28 4.70 8.19
CA ASP A 7 28.83 4.77 8.30
C ASP A 7 28.18 5.24 6.99
N VAL A 8 28.37 4.48 5.92
CA VAL A 8 27.90 4.84 4.57
C VAL A 8 26.86 3.84 4.06
N LEU A 9 25.78 4.35 3.44
CA LEU A 9 24.64 3.55 2.95
C LEU A 9 24.94 2.81 1.63
N ASN A 10 26.04 3.12 0.96
CA ASN A 10 26.46 2.55 -0.31
C ASN A 10 27.67 1.59 -0.16
N LEU A 11 27.77 0.90 0.99
CA LEU A 11 28.79 -0.11 1.23
C LEU A 11 28.28 -1.48 0.74
N PHE A 12 28.72 -1.90 -0.45
CA PHE A 12 28.32 -3.18 -1.06
C PHE A 12 29.39 -4.27 -0.91
N ASP A 13 30.67 -3.89 -0.84
CA ASP A 13 31.78 -4.85 -0.77
C ASP A 13 32.68 -4.58 0.43
N ILE A 14 33.02 -5.63 1.17
CA ILE A 14 34.05 -5.61 2.21
C ILE A 14 35.12 -6.62 1.83
N VAL A 15 36.34 -6.15 1.57
CA VAL A 15 37.49 -7.01 1.23
C VAL A 15 38.45 -7.10 2.40
N ARG A 16 38.54 -8.28 3.02
CA ARG A 16 39.51 -8.59 4.07
C ARG A 16 40.85 -8.98 3.47
N LEU A 17 41.88 -8.17 3.71
CA LEU A 17 43.24 -8.37 3.18
C LEU A 17 44.24 -8.98 4.19
N TYR A 18 43.81 -9.25 5.43
CA TYR A 18 44.65 -9.81 6.48
C TYR A 18 44.14 -11.19 6.92
N ASP A 19 45.00 -12.04 7.49
CA ASP A 19 44.68 -13.44 7.85
C ASP A 19 44.63 -13.73 9.35
N THR A 20 44.65 -12.70 10.21
CA THR A 20 44.60 -12.84 11.66
C THR A 20 43.34 -13.55 12.17
N ARG A 21 43.52 -14.63 12.94
CA ARG A 21 42.45 -15.38 13.63
C ARG A 21 42.73 -15.44 15.12
N ASP A 22 41.76 -15.04 15.92
CA ASP A 22 41.89 -14.91 17.38
C ASP A 22 40.70 -15.51 18.18
N GLY A 23 39.81 -16.24 17.50
CA GLY A 23 38.73 -17.01 18.13
C GLY A 23 39.23 -18.25 18.89
N LYS A 24 38.53 -18.64 19.96
CA LYS A 24 38.86 -19.80 20.81
C LYS A 24 37.61 -20.58 21.19
N THR A 25 37.64 -21.90 21.02
CA THR A 25 36.60 -22.80 21.55
C THR A 25 36.87 -23.08 23.03
N THR A 26 35.88 -22.84 23.89
CA THR A 26 35.94 -23.11 25.33
C THR A 26 34.95 -24.21 25.73
N ARG A 27 35.00 -24.66 26.99
CA ARG A 27 34.07 -25.66 27.54
C ARG A 27 32.61 -25.22 27.51
N ASN A 28 32.34 -23.91 27.40
CA ASN A 28 31.01 -23.31 27.42
C ASN A 28 30.58 -22.79 26.03
N GLY A 29 31.29 -23.15 24.95
CA GLY A 29 30.98 -22.70 23.58
C GLY A 29 32.14 -21.96 22.91
N PHE A 30 31.88 -21.49 21.68
CA PHE A 30 32.83 -20.71 20.89
C PHE A 30 32.90 -19.27 21.39
N VAL A 31 34.12 -18.74 21.57
CA VAL A 31 34.36 -17.34 21.94
C VAL A 31 35.04 -16.65 20.76
N ALA A 32 34.31 -15.72 20.13
CA ALA A 32 34.81 -14.93 19.03
C ALA A 32 35.98 -14.04 19.47
N GLY A 33 37.03 -13.98 18.64
CA GLY A 33 38.16 -13.08 18.87
C GLY A 33 37.80 -11.60 18.66
N LYS A 34 38.70 -10.68 19.01
CA LYS A 34 38.51 -9.24 18.79
C LYS A 34 38.37 -8.92 17.30
N THR A 35 39.09 -9.65 16.45
CA THR A 35 39.08 -9.47 15.00
C THR A 35 37.71 -9.83 14.43
N THR A 36 37.20 -11.03 14.73
CA THR A 36 35.87 -11.50 14.29
C THR A 36 34.74 -10.61 14.80
N ASN A 37 34.83 -10.11 16.03
CA ASN A 37 33.83 -9.18 16.57
C ASN A 37 33.83 -7.81 15.86
N THR A 38 35.01 -7.31 15.49
CA THR A 38 35.11 -6.05 14.75
C THR A 38 34.56 -6.21 13.33
N GLU A 39 34.82 -7.36 12.69
CA GLU A 39 34.27 -7.71 11.38
C GLU A 39 32.75 -7.86 11.43
N LYS A 40 32.19 -8.53 12.45
CA LYS A 40 30.74 -8.56 12.69
C LYS A 40 30.15 -7.16 12.73
N GLN A 41 30.77 -6.24 13.48
CA GLN A 41 30.29 -4.86 13.57
C GLN A 41 30.37 -4.14 12.21
N LEU A 42 31.43 -4.34 11.44
CA LEU A 42 31.58 -3.77 10.10
C LEU A 42 30.51 -4.31 9.14
N ILE A 43 30.29 -5.63 9.14
CA ILE A 43 29.22 -6.29 8.37
C ILE A 43 27.85 -5.75 8.79
N GLY A 44 27.59 -5.63 10.09
CA GLY A 44 26.35 -5.05 10.60
C GLY A 44 26.13 -3.59 10.20
N ARG A 45 27.19 -2.78 10.07
CA ARG A 45 27.11 -1.41 9.54
C ARG A 45 26.89 -1.37 8.02
N GLY A 46 27.41 -2.35 7.29
CA GLY A 46 27.22 -2.49 5.84
C GLY A 46 25.89 -3.11 5.44
N ALA A 47 25.27 -3.92 6.31
CA ALA A 47 23.99 -4.59 6.07
C ALA A 47 22.76 -3.65 6.18
N ARG A 48 22.94 -2.36 5.85
CA ARG A 48 21.86 -1.37 5.83
C ARG A 48 21.27 -1.24 4.43
N TYR A 49 20.04 -0.73 4.37
CA TYR A 49 19.36 -0.48 3.10
C TYR A 49 19.96 0.74 2.42
N TYR A 50 20.50 0.53 1.22
CA TYR A 50 20.78 1.60 0.30
C TYR A 50 19.45 2.20 -0.16
N PRO A 51 19.19 3.50 0.05
CA PRO A 51 17.90 4.07 -0.29
C PRO A 51 17.82 4.36 -1.79
N PHE A 52 17.02 3.57 -2.51
CA PHE A 52 16.78 3.75 -3.94
C PHE A 52 15.35 3.45 -4.32
N VAL A 53 14.93 4.02 -5.45
CA VAL A 53 13.57 3.93 -6.01
C VAL A 53 13.66 3.31 -7.40
N ILE A 54 12.68 2.47 -7.76
CA ILE A 54 12.51 1.92 -9.10
C ILE A 54 11.27 2.56 -9.70
N GLY A 55 11.41 3.20 -10.86
CA GLY A 55 10.34 3.99 -11.45
C GLY A 55 9.89 5.12 -10.52
N ASP A 56 8.58 5.25 -10.30
CA ASP A 56 7.98 6.31 -9.49
C ASP A 56 7.54 5.84 -8.09
N ASN A 57 8.09 4.72 -7.60
CA ASN A 57 7.69 4.14 -6.30
C ASN A 57 8.55 4.63 -5.12
N PHE A 58 8.32 5.87 -4.71
CA PHE A 58 9.00 6.48 -3.57
C PHE A 58 8.75 5.78 -2.23
N ASP A 59 7.65 5.02 -2.10
CA ASP A 59 7.28 4.33 -0.85
C ASP A 59 8.26 3.18 -0.53
N GLU A 60 8.87 2.59 -1.56
CA GLU A 60 9.88 1.55 -1.42
C GLU A 60 11.30 2.10 -1.21
N LYS A 61 11.48 3.43 -1.09
CA LYS A 61 12.82 4.04 -0.99
C LYS A 61 13.66 3.44 0.14
N TYR A 62 13.03 3.11 1.27
CA TYR A 62 13.71 2.61 2.46
C TYR A 62 13.40 1.13 2.76
N THR A 63 12.95 0.38 1.75
CA THR A 63 12.63 -1.05 1.87
C THR A 63 13.50 -1.89 0.93
N ARG A 64 13.70 -3.16 1.28
CA ARG A 64 14.29 -4.16 0.38
C ARG A 64 13.25 -4.64 -0.62
N LYS A 65 13.67 -4.88 -1.86
CA LYS A 65 12.78 -5.15 -3.00
C LYS A 65 13.00 -6.55 -3.57
N PHE A 66 14.22 -7.09 -3.46
CA PHE A 66 14.70 -8.28 -4.16
C PHE A 66 15.16 -9.43 -3.26
N ASP A 67 14.79 -9.42 -1.98
CA ASP A 67 15.07 -10.52 -1.04
C ASP A 67 14.65 -11.88 -1.61
N GLU A 68 13.54 -11.86 -2.32
CA GLU A 68 12.90 -13.03 -2.89
C GLU A 68 12.98 -13.06 -4.43
N ASN A 69 13.75 -12.22 -5.14
CA ASN A 69 13.93 -12.36 -6.60
C ASN A 69 15.41 -12.34 -6.96
N GLU A 70 16.01 -13.52 -7.12
CA GLU A 70 17.44 -13.64 -7.37
C GLU A 70 17.87 -13.25 -8.80
N ASN A 71 16.92 -13.25 -9.75
CA ASN A 71 17.21 -13.01 -11.16
C ASN A 71 17.26 -11.52 -11.51
N ASN A 72 16.80 -10.64 -10.63
CA ASN A 72 16.79 -9.21 -10.90
C ASN A 72 18.21 -8.61 -10.80
N GLU A 73 18.66 -7.94 -11.86
CA GLU A 73 20.01 -7.33 -11.93
C GLU A 73 20.26 -6.31 -10.81
N LEU A 74 19.24 -5.54 -10.40
CA LEU A 74 19.33 -4.56 -9.34
C LEU A 74 19.44 -5.18 -7.95
N ARG A 75 19.33 -6.50 -7.80
CA ARG A 75 19.58 -7.16 -6.52
C ARG A 75 20.99 -6.92 -6.00
N VAL A 76 21.96 -6.66 -6.87
CA VAL A 76 23.35 -6.39 -6.49
C VAL A 76 23.48 -5.21 -5.51
N ILE A 77 22.58 -4.22 -5.57
CA ILE A 77 22.57 -3.06 -4.66
C ILE A 77 21.78 -3.31 -3.36
N GLU A 78 21.27 -4.52 -3.15
CA GLU A 78 20.65 -4.98 -1.89
C GLU A 78 21.43 -6.10 -1.22
N GLN A 79 22.63 -6.39 -1.74
CA GLN A 79 23.55 -7.39 -1.22
C GLN A 79 24.81 -6.73 -0.65
N LEU A 80 25.31 -7.32 0.43
CA LEU A 80 26.63 -7.03 0.95
C LEU A 80 27.52 -8.26 0.69
N HIS A 81 28.56 -8.09 -0.12
CA HIS A 81 29.55 -9.13 -0.37
C HIS A 81 30.74 -8.98 0.57
N TYR A 82 31.02 -10.04 1.32
CA TYR A 82 32.18 -10.12 2.20
C TYR A 82 33.22 -11.05 1.60
N HIS A 83 34.34 -10.48 1.18
CA HIS A 83 35.45 -11.21 0.57
C HIS A 83 36.55 -11.47 1.58
N SER A 84 37.04 -12.71 1.62
CA SER A 84 38.19 -13.09 2.43
C SER A 84 39.02 -14.16 1.72
N ALA A 85 40.29 -14.30 2.10
CA ALA A 85 41.07 -15.46 1.69
C ALA A 85 40.38 -16.76 2.13
N ASN A 86 40.45 -17.81 1.30
CA ASN A 86 39.75 -19.06 1.57
C ASN A 86 40.31 -19.76 2.83
N ASN A 87 39.63 -19.54 3.96
CA ASN A 87 39.94 -20.15 5.24
C ASN A 87 38.67 -20.77 5.85
N PRO A 88 38.43 -22.07 5.64
CA PRO A 88 37.17 -22.73 6.04
C PRO A 88 36.84 -22.61 7.52
N ARG A 89 37.86 -22.65 8.40
CA ARG A 89 37.67 -22.52 9.85
C ARG A 89 37.20 -21.12 10.22
N TYR A 90 37.85 -20.09 9.67
CA TYR A 90 37.44 -18.71 9.88
C TYR A 90 36.04 -18.43 9.33
N ILE A 91 35.71 -18.92 8.12
CA ILE A 91 34.38 -18.77 7.52
C ILE A 91 33.30 -19.39 8.43
N SER A 92 33.58 -20.57 8.99
CA SER A 92 32.67 -21.23 9.94
C SER A 92 32.47 -20.40 11.21
N GLU A 93 33.54 -19.82 11.77
CA GLU A 93 33.48 -18.97 12.97
C GLU A 93 32.70 -17.68 12.70
N LEU A 94 32.95 -17.02 11.57
CA LEU A 94 32.23 -15.82 11.17
C LEU A 94 30.74 -16.11 10.98
N LYS A 95 30.38 -17.18 10.27
CA LYS A 95 28.97 -17.60 10.10
C LYS A 95 28.29 -17.86 11.43
N GLN A 96 28.95 -18.55 12.36
CA GLN A 96 28.41 -18.79 13.70
C GLN A 96 28.14 -17.46 14.43
N VAL A 97 29.11 -16.54 14.42
CA VAL A 97 29.00 -15.25 15.09
C VAL A 97 27.90 -14.37 14.48
N LEU A 98 27.75 -14.40 13.15
CA LEU A 98 26.68 -13.68 12.46
C LEU A 98 25.30 -14.26 12.78
N ARG A 99 25.16 -15.60 12.84
CA ARG A 99 23.93 -16.29 13.26
C ARG A 99 23.55 -15.95 14.71
N GLU A 100 24.50 -16.06 15.64
CA GLU A 100 24.28 -15.72 17.06
C GLU A 100 23.88 -14.25 17.24
N SER A 101 24.27 -13.37 16.33
CA SER A 101 23.86 -11.96 16.31
C SER A 101 22.56 -11.66 15.57
N GLY A 102 21.94 -12.66 14.93
CA GLY A 102 20.72 -12.48 14.12
C GLY A 102 20.94 -11.78 12.77
N ILE A 103 22.20 -11.57 12.35
CA ILE A 103 22.54 -10.90 11.08
C ILE A 103 22.45 -11.87 9.89
N TYR A 104 22.58 -13.17 10.15
CA TYR A 104 22.68 -14.19 9.11
C TYR A 104 21.79 -15.38 9.45
N ASP A 105 20.75 -15.63 8.65
CA ASP A 105 19.83 -16.76 8.83
C ASP A 105 19.79 -17.60 7.55
N ASP A 106 20.59 -18.68 7.49
CA ASP A 106 20.61 -19.62 6.36
C ASP A 106 20.02 -20.99 6.68
N GLN A 107 19.52 -21.20 7.90
CA GLN A 107 19.23 -22.56 8.34
C GLN A 107 17.98 -23.16 7.69
N ASN A 108 17.17 -22.33 7.03
CA ASN A 108 15.88 -22.72 6.44
C ASN A 108 15.57 -22.01 5.11
N LEU A 109 16.60 -21.49 4.41
CA LEU A 109 16.41 -20.86 3.10
C LEU A 109 16.28 -21.92 2.02
N GLU A 110 15.11 -21.97 1.38
CA GLU A 110 14.84 -22.85 0.25
C GLU A 110 14.61 -22.01 -1.02
N GLU A 111 15.28 -22.41 -2.11
CA GLU A 111 15.08 -21.84 -3.44
C GLU A 111 13.91 -22.52 -4.13
N ARG A 112 12.98 -21.72 -4.66
CA ARG A 112 11.79 -22.18 -5.38
C ARG A 112 11.73 -21.46 -6.72
N GLU A 113 11.46 -22.23 -7.77
CA GLU A 113 11.43 -21.74 -9.14
C GLU A 113 9.99 -21.76 -9.68
N LEU A 114 9.51 -20.59 -10.11
CA LEU A 114 8.20 -20.40 -10.74
C LEU A 114 8.39 -20.18 -12.23
N LYS A 115 7.76 -21.02 -13.04
CA LYS A 115 7.82 -20.95 -14.50
C LYS A 115 6.44 -20.83 -15.10
N LEU A 116 6.31 -19.95 -16.09
CA LEU A 116 5.12 -19.95 -16.94
C LEU A 116 5.04 -21.27 -17.71
N LYS A 117 3.85 -21.88 -17.71
CA LYS A 117 3.64 -23.13 -18.44
C LYS A 117 3.82 -22.92 -19.95
N GLU A 118 4.49 -23.88 -20.59
CA GLU A 118 4.63 -23.89 -22.05
C GLU A 118 3.29 -23.91 -22.80
N SER A 119 2.24 -24.48 -22.18
CA SER A 119 0.88 -24.44 -22.71
C SER A 119 0.34 -23.01 -22.72
N PHE A 120 0.53 -22.25 -21.63
CA PHE A 120 0.08 -20.87 -21.51
C PHE A 120 0.82 -19.92 -22.46
N LYS A 121 2.14 -20.06 -22.60
CA LYS A 121 2.95 -19.19 -23.48
C LYS A 121 2.58 -19.27 -24.96
N LYS A 122 1.88 -20.34 -25.38
CA LYS A 122 1.40 -20.53 -26.75
C LYS A 122 -0.01 -19.96 -26.99
N THR A 123 -0.65 -19.44 -25.96
CA THR A 123 -2.01 -18.89 -26.03
C THR A 123 -2.00 -17.46 -26.57
N ARG A 124 -3.13 -17.04 -27.17
CA ARG A 124 -3.31 -15.65 -27.59
C ARG A 124 -3.31 -14.67 -26.42
N THR A 125 -3.82 -15.11 -25.27
CA THR A 125 -3.78 -14.32 -24.02
C THR A 125 -2.34 -13.94 -23.66
N TYR A 126 -1.37 -14.84 -23.79
CA TYR A 126 0.02 -14.49 -23.53
C TYR A 126 0.67 -13.68 -24.67
N THR A 127 0.48 -14.09 -25.94
CA THR A 127 1.23 -13.50 -27.07
C THR A 127 0.79 -12.08 -27.43
N ASP A 128 -0.52 -11.85 -27.35
CA ASP A 128 -1.20 -10.64 -27.85
C ASP A 128 -2.06 -9.97 -26.78
N GLY A 129 -2.30 -10.63 -25.63
CA GLY A 129 -3.11 -10.09 -24.56
C GLY A 129 -2.47 -8.89 -23.86
N ILE A 130 -3.34 -8.08 -23.27
CA ILE A 130 -3.03 -6.78 -22.71
C ILE A 130 -3.41 -6.77 -21.24
N VAL A 131 -2.58 -6.12 -20.43
CA VAL A 131 -2.89 -5.66 -19.09
C VAL A 131 -3.17 -4.17 -19.13
N TRP A 132 -4.28 -3.76 -18.54
CA TRP A 132 -4.63 -2.38 -18.32
C TRP A 132 -4.19 -1.94 -16.92
N MET A 133 -3.40 -0.87 -16.83
CA MET A 133 -2.93 -0.31 -15.56
C MET A 133 -2.98 1.21 -15.60
N ASN A 134 -3.28 1.85 -14.48
CA ASN A 134 -3.13 3.29 -14.37
C ASN A 134 -1.69 3.68 -14.00
N LYS A 135 -1.40 4.98 -14.10
CA LYS A 135 -0.10 5.56 -13.76
C LYS A 135 -0.18 6.38 -12.49
N ARG A 136 0.97 6.52 -11.82
CA ARG A 136 1.13 7.53 -10.78
C ARG A 136 1.36 8.88 -11.46
N LEU A 137 0.60 9.88 -11.05
CA LEU A 137 0.71 11.26 -11.49
C LEU A 137 1.09 12.12 -10.29
N SER A 138 2.03 13.03 -10.49
CA SER A 138 2.16 14.19 -9.60
C SER A 138 0.91 15.07 -9.71
N TYR A 139 0.67 15.89 -8.70
CA TYR A 139 -0.43 16.84 -8.74
C TYR A 139 -0.39 17.79 -9.97
N GLU A 140 0.80 18.24 -10.39
CA GLU A 140 0.97 19.08 -11.57
C GLU A 140 0.47 18.37 -12.84
N GLN A 141 0.88 17.11 -13.03
CA GLN A 141 0.45 16.29 -14.17
C GLN A 141 -1.06 16.02 -14.17
N LEU A 142 -1.67 15.84 -12.99
CA LEU A 142 -3.12 15.65 -12.87
C LEU A 142 -3.88 16.88 -13.37
N VAL A 143 -3.45 18.08 -12.95
CA VAL A 143 -4.07 19.35 -13.36
C VAL A 143 -3.94 19.57 -14.87
N GLU A 144 -2.77 19.27 -15.45
CA GLU A 144 -2.56 19.35 -16.90
C GLU A 144 -3.48 18.40 -17.68
N GLN A 145 -3.66 17.17 -17.21
CA GLN A 145 -4.49 16.17 -17.89
C GLN A 145 -5.99 16.48 -17.86
N ARG A 146 -6.49 17.05 -16.76
CA ARG A 146 -7.94 17.31 -16.60
C ARG A 146 -8.45 18.48 -17.45
N GLN A 147 -7.58 19.32 -18.03
CA GLN A 147 -7.93 20.50 -18.85
C GLN A 147 -9.03 21.41 -18.26
N GLU A 148 -9.28 21.31 -16.94
CA GLU A 148 -10.30 22.02 -16.21
C GLU A 148 -9.72 22.49 -14.87
N ASN A 149 -10.12 23.70 -14.45
CA ASN A 149 -9.81 24.29 -13.16
C ASN A 149 -10.55 23.56 -12.01
N LEU A 150 -10.42 22.24 -11.92
CA LEU A 150 -11.02 21.47 -10.85
C LEU A 150 -10.09 21.54 -9.64
N PHE A 151 -10.55 22.28 -8.65
CA PHE A 151 -9.98 22.26 -7.32
C PHE A 151 -10.19 20.87 -6.74
N ASP A 152 -9.10 20.16 -6.46
CA ASP A 152 -9.19 19.00 -5.58
C ASP A 152 -9.54 19.49 -4.16
N THR A 153 -10.81 19.34 -3.78
CA THR A 153 -11.35 19.68 -2.46
C THR A 153 -11.37 18.47 -1.52
N SER A 154 -10.75 17.34 -1.87
CA SER A 154 -10.80 16.10 -1.05
C SER A 154 -10.36 16.29 0.40
N PHE A 155 -9.51 17.29 0.66
CA PHE A 155 -9.02 17.67 1.99
C PHE A 155 -9.90 18.69 2.73
N ILE A 156 -10.91 19.27 2.06
CA ILE A 156 -11.91 20.11 2.71
C ILE A 156 -12.99 19.18 3.25
N PRO A 157 -13.18 19.13 4.57
CA PRO A 157 -14.15 18.21 5.15
C PRO A 157 -15.57 18.60 4.72
N LYS A 158 -16.41 17.59 4.46
CA LYS A 158 -17.84 17.83 4.19
C LYS A 158 -18.57 18.35 5.43
N SER A 159 -18.14 17.95 6.62
CA SER A 159 -18.66 18.42 7.90
C SER A 159 -17.56 18.64 8.93
N PHE A 160 -17.77 19.60 9.84
CA PHE A 160 -16.82 19.94 10.90
C PHE A 160 -17.53 20.20 12.22
N GLU A 161 -17.02 19.60 13.29
CA GLU A 161 -17.58 19.72 14.64
C GLU A 161 -16.62 20.50 15.56
N VAL A 162 -17.16 21.44 16.32
CA VAL A 162 -16.39 22.28 17.24
C VAL A 162 -17.20 22.66 18.48
N THR A 163 -16.57 22.61 19.64
CA THR A 163 -17.16 23.07 20.90
C THR A 163 -16.65 24.48 21.22
N LEU A 164 -17.55 25.43 21.47
CA LEU A 164 -17.17 26.79 21.87
C LEU A 164 -16.67 26.81 23.32
N PRO A 165 -15.63 27.59 23.65
CA PRO A 165 -15.22 27.80 25.03
C PRO A 165 -16.34 28.48 25.81
N THR A 166 -16.81 27.87 26.88
CA THR A 166 -17.78 28.52 27.77
C THR A 166 -17.08 29.66 28.51
N HIS A 167 -17.71 30.83 28.61
CA HIS A 167 -17.22 31.97 29.38
C HIS A 167 -17.36 31.70 30.90
N GLY A 168 -16.66 30.68 31.39
CA GLY A 168 -16.62 30.26 32.77
C GLY A 168 -15.27 30.51 33.43
N VAL A 169 -14.63 31.66 33.18
CA VAL A 169 -13.55 32.12 34.07
C VAL A 169 -14.23 32.76 35.28
N ARG A 170 -14.60 31.94 36.27
CA ARG A 170 -14.78 32.42 37.64
C ARG A 170 -13.46 32.18 38.37
N ASP A 171 -12.83 33.26 38.81
CA ASP A 171 -11.69 33.19 39.73
C ASP A 171 -12.02 32.19 40.84
N ILE A 172 -11.16 31.18 40.99
CA ILE A 172 -11.32 30.12 41.98
C ILE A 172 -10.97 30.71 43.35
N GLU A 173 -11.95 31.30 44.03
CA GLU A 173 -11.91 31.40 45.49
C GLU A 173 -12.19 30.01 46.05
N ALA A 174 -11.13 29.37 46.53
CA ALA A 174 -11.11 28.01 47.01
C ALA A 174 -11.83 27.82 48.36
N PHE A 175 -13.10 28.19 48.50
CA PHE A 175 -13.97 27.77 49.61
C PHE A 175 -15.44 28.02 49.24
N ASN A 176 -16.07 27.09 48.52
CA ASN A 176 -17.50 26.79 48.64
C ASN A 176 -17.87 25.51 47.88
N GLU A 177 -18.34 24.50 48.60
CA GLU A 177 -19.00 23.31 48.05
C GLU A 177 -20.43 23.67 47.62
N ALA A 178 -20.55 24.37 46.48
CA ALA A 178 -21.82 24.47 45.79
C ALA A 178 -21.85 23.44 44.65
N THR A 179 -22.89 22.59 44.65
CA THR A 179 -23.19 21.61 43.60
C THR A 179 -23.18 22.29 42.23
N TYR A 180 -22.23 21.89 41.38
CA TYR A 180 -22.12 22.38 40.01
C TYR A 180 -23.30 21.86 39.18
N ILE A 181 -24.14 22.78 38.69
CA ILE A 181 -25.00 22.50 37.54
C ILE A 181 -24.11 22.74 36.33
N SER A 182 -23.76 21.68 35.62
CA SER A 182 -23.23 21.81 34.25
C SER A 182 -24.35 22.41 33.42
N ASP A 183 -24.17 23.63 32.90
CA ASP A 183 -25.07 24.15 31.88
C ASP A 183 -25.11 23.14 30.72
N SER A 184 -26.30 22.79 30.26
CA SER A 184 -26.47 21.92 29.10
C SER A 184 -26.00 22.66 27.85
N LEU A 185 -25.05 22.06 27.11
CA LEU A 185 -24.65 22.59 25.81
C LEU A 185 -25.71 22.21 24.77
N GLU A 186 -26.10 23.19 23.97
CA GLU A 186 -26.96 23.03 22.82
C GLU A 186 -26.12 22.81 21.55
N VAL A 187 -26.70 22.10 20.58
CA VAL A 187 -26.06 21.78 19.31
C VAL A 187 -26.67 22.65 18.20
N LEU A 188 -25.85 23.50 17.60
CA LEU A 188 -26.22 24.32 16.44
C LEU A 188 -25.62 23.73 15.17
N THR A 189 -26.43 23.60 14.11
CA THR A 189 -25.97 23.10 12.80
C THR A 189 -26.27 24.08 11.69
N PHE A 190 -25.29 24.39 10.84
CA PHE A 190 -25.45 25.32 9.71
C PHE A 190 -24.43 25.13 8.60
N LYS A 191 -24.74 25.65 7.39
CA LYS A 191 -23.77 25.77 6.30
C LYS A 191 -22.83 26.94 6.53
N PHE A 192 -21.53 26.73 6.32
CA PHE A 192 -20.47 27.68 6.67
C PHE A 192 -20.71 29.08 6.08
N ASP A 193 -21.00 29.20 4.77
CA ASP A 193 -21.21 30.49 4.09
C ASP A 193 -22.44 31.28 4.54
N ARG A 194 -23.41 30.61 5.18
CA ARG A 194 -24.65 31.25 5.64
C ARG A 194 -24.47 32.03 6.93
N VAL A 195 -23.46 31.69 7.72
CA VAL A 195 -23.27 32.22 9.08
C VAL A 195 -21.93 32.94 9.23
N ILE A 196 -20.89 32.45 8.56
CA ILE A 196 -19.53 32.98 8.61
C ILE A 196 -19.27 33.83 7.36
N GLY A 197 -19.07 35.13 7.55
CA GLY A 197 -18.78 36.05 6.44
C GLY A 197 -17.32 36.01 5.99
N ASP A 198 -17.07 36.32 4.72
CA ASP A 198 -15.74 36.41 4.10
C ASP A 198 -14.72 37.22 4.93
N ASN A 199 -15.15 38.29 5.60
CA ASN A 199 -14.30 39.13 6.44
C ASN A 199 -13.73 38.37 7.66
N ILE A 200 -14.51 37.47 8.25
CA ILE A 200 -14.08 36.60 9.35
C ILE A 200 -13.08 35.58 8.82
N VAL A 201 -13.39 34.94 7.68
CA VAL A 201 -12.49 33.97 7.04
C VAL A 201 -11.15 34.59 6.68
N ARG A 202 -11.15 35.79 6.08
CA ARG A 202 -9.93 36.55 5.79
C ARG A 202 -9.13 36.87 7.05
N THR A 203 -9.80 37.20 8.15
CA THR A 203 -9.14 37.48 9.42
C THR A 203 -8.44 36.24 9.96
N ALA A 204 -9.11 35.08 9.94
CA ALA A 204 -8.53 33.80 10.34
C ALA A 204 -7.33 33.40 9.46
N ILE A 205 -7.47 33.50 8.13
CA ILE A 205 -6.38 33.24 7.17
C ILE A 205 -5.17 34.14 7.44
N ASN A 206 -5.38 35.44 7.65
CA ASN A 206 -4.28 36.39 7.92
C ASN A 206 -3.57 36.11 9.25
N ARG A 207 -4.25 35.49 10.23
CA ARG A 207 -3.65 35.09 11.51
C ARG A 207 -2.87 33.78 11.41
N ASN A 208 -3.15 32.94 10.41
CA ASN A 208 -2.42 31.69 10.17
C ASN A 208 -1.50 31.79 8.94
N LYS A 209 -0.18 31.96 9.17
CA LYS A 209 0.83 32.05 8.10
C LYS A 209 0.84 30.86 7.14
N LYS A 210 0.34 29.68 7.56
CA LYS A 210 0.23 28.49 6.72
C LYS A 210 -0.77 28.67 5.58
N PHE A 211 -1.76 29.54 5.73
CA PHE A 211 -2.76 29.86 4.72
C PHE A 211 -2.42 31.12 3.90
N SER A 212 -1.15 31.54 3.89
CA SER A 212 -0.70 32.58 2.97
C SER A 212 -1.00 32.19 1.52
N PHE A 213 -1.23 33.17 0.63
CA PHE A 213 -1.57 32.85 -0.75
C PHE A 213 -0.49 32.01 -1.46
N ASP A 214 0.80 32.21 -1.15
CA ASP A 214 1.89 31.39 -1.67
C ASP A 214 1.76 29.91 -1.25
N ASN A 215 1.47 29.65 0.03
CA ASN A 215 1.26 28.29 0.53
C ASN A 215 -0.04 27.67 0.00
N LEU A 216 -1.10 28.46 -0.14
CA LEU A 216 -2.35 28.02 -0.74
C LEU A 216 -2.16 27.71 -2.22
N GLN A 217 -1.45 28.54 -2.98
CA GLN A 217 -1.16 28.29 -4.39
C GLN A 217 -0.31 27.04 -4.57
N LYS A 218 0.64 26.79 -3.65
CA LYS A 218 1.35 25.51 -3.60
C LYS A 218 0.36 24.38 -3.37
N ALA A 219 -0.47 24.41 -2.33
CA ALA A 219 -1.42 23.33 -2.07
C ALA A 219 -2.54 23.17 -3.13
N PHE A 220 -2.84 24.24 -3.89
CA PHE A 220 -3.92 24.34 -4.86
C PHE A 220 -3.42 25.04 -6.13
N VAL A 221 -2.89 24.29 -7.09
CA VAL A 221 -2.24 24.84 -8.32
C VAL A 221 -3.23 25.64 -9.17
N ALA A 222 -4.51 25.26 -9.18
CA ALA A 222 -5.58 25.99 -9.89
C ALA A 222 -6.11 27.22 -9.12
N LEU A 223 -5.59 27.52 -7.92
CA LEU A 223 -6.09 28.62 -7.09
C LEU A 223 -5.59 29.97 -7.55
N SER A 224 -6.51 30.73 -8.13
CA SER A 224 -6.24 32.08 -8.63
C SER A 224 -6.18 33.15 -7.54
N SER A 225 -6.77 32.93 -6.36
CA SER A 225 -6.79 33.91 -5.27
C SER A 225 -7.22 33.33 -3.92
N VAL A 226 -6.93 34.04 -2.83
CA VAL A 226 -7.49 33.77 -1.49
C VAL A 226 -9.02 33.76 -1.50
N SER A 227 -9.65 34.61 -2.33
CA SER A 227 -11.10 34.62 -2.51
C SER A 227 -11.62 33.31 -3.11
N GLY A 228 -10.83 32.65 -3.97
CA GLY A 228 -11.12 31.31 -4.48
C GLY A 228 -11.18 30.30 -3.34
N PHE A 229 -10.23 30.35 -2.41
CA PHE A 229 -10.15 29.41 -1.28
C PHE A 229 -11.33 29.60 -0.32
N ILE A 230 -11.72 30.85 -0.04
CA ILE A 230 -12.91 31.15 0.78
C ILE A 230 -14.17 30.51 0.19
N LYS A 231 -14.35 30.54 -1.13
CA LYS A 231 -15.49 29.89 -1.79
C LYS A 231 -15.48 28.37 -1.65
N MET A 232 -14.31 27.75 -1.54
CA MET A 232 -14.20 26.30 -1.35
C MET A 232 -14.70 25.85 0.03
N LEU A 233 -14.68 26.74 1.03
CA LEU A 233 -15.20 26.45 2.38
C LEU A 233 -16.72 26.59 2.50
N ALA A 234 -17.41 27.02 1.44
CA ALA A 234 -18.79 27.49 1.52
C ALA A 234 -19.79 26.40 1.92
N ASP A 235 -19.63 25.18 1.39
CA ASP A 235 -20.61 24.10 1.51
C ASP A 235 -20.39 23.16 2.71
N ILE A 236 -19.46 23.52 3.61
CA ILE A 236 -19.15 22.69 4.79
C ILE A 236 -20.32 22.77 5.79
N ASP A 237 -20.78 21.60 6.25
CA ASP A 237 -21.75 21.49 7.34
C ASP A 237 -21.05 21.63 8.70
N ILE A 238 -21.33 22.72 9.41
CA ILE A 238 -20.74 23.02 10.72
C ILE A 238 -21.71 22.61 11.82
N ARG A 239 -21.20 21.82 12.77
CA ARG A 239 -21.87 21.46 14.02
C ARG A 239 -21.13 22.11 15.18
N VAL A 240 -21.83 22.97 15.93
CA VAL A 240 -21.25 23.74 17.03
C VAL A 240 -21.94 23.37 18.33
N GLU A 241 -21.19 22.87 19.30
CA GLU A 241 -21.67 22.71 20.68
C GLU A 241 -21.42 24.01 21.44
N SER A 242 -22.47 24.63 21.99
CA SER A 242 -22.37 25.92 22.67
C SER A 242 -23.46 26.14 23.72
N GLN A 243 -23.32 27.20 24.52
CA GLN A 243 -24.35 27.66 25.44
C GLN A 243 -25.50 28.44 24.76
N TYR A 244 -25.42 28.65 23.44
CA TYR A 244 -26.42 29.41 22.68
C TYR A 244 -27.51 28.51 22.12
N GLU A 245 -28.76 28.95 22.21
CA GLU A 245 -29.91 28.24 21.63
C GLU A 245 -30.12 28.60 20.15
N LEU A 246 -29.71 29.80 19.71
CA LEU A 246 -29.89 30.27 18.34
C LEU A 246 -28.57 30.62 17.66
N ILE A 247 -28.48 30.32 16.36
CA ILE A 247 -27.34 30.66 15.50
C ILE A 247 -27.09 32.18 15.46
N THR A 248 -28.14 32.99 15.61
CA THR A 248 -28.06 34.46 15.63
C THR A 248 -27.28 35.00 16.82
N ASP A 249 -27.12 34.21 17.87
CA ASP A 249 -26.46 34.63 19.11
C ASP A 249 -24.94 34.48 19.05
N LEU A 250 -24.42 33.78 18.03
CA LEU A 250 -22.99 33.64 17.78
C LEU A 250 -22.34 35.01 17.53
N THR A 251 -21.40 35.36 18.40
CA THR A 251 -20.65 36.61 18.29
C THR A 251 -19.61 36.54 17.17
N PRO A 252 -19.07 37.68 16.72
CA PRO A 252 -17.96 37.68 15.76
C PRO A 252 -16.73 36.89 16.23
N ASP A 253 -16.46 36.86 17.54
CA ASP A 253 -15.33 36.11 18.12
C ASP A 253 -15.60 34.61 18.09
N ASP A 254 -16.83 34.16 18.36
CA ASP A 254 -17.22 32.74 18.22
C ASP A 254 -17.05 32.27 16.77
N LYS A 255 -17.53 33.07 15.82
CA LYS A 255 -17.42 32.79 14.38
C LYS A 255 -15.95 32.71 13.95
N LEU A 256 -15.11 33.59 14.49
CA LEU A 256 -13.68 33.57 14.24
C LEU A 256 -13.02 32.32 14.84
N TYR A 257 -13.37 31.95 16.07
CA TYR A 257 -12.88 30.75 16.73
C TYR A 257 -13.24 29.47 15.97
N ILE A 258 -14.50 29.34 15.52
CA ILE A 258 -14.95 28.23 14.67
C ILE A 258 -14.08 28.14 13.41
N THR A 259 -13.87 29.29 12.75
CA THR A 259 -13.07 29.36 11.52
C THR A 259 -11.61 29.00 11.77
N GLU A 260 -11.00 29.48 12.84
CA GLU A 260 -9.61 29.18 13.21
C GLU A 260 -9.43 27.68 13.51
N ASN A 261 -10.39 27.04 14.18
CA ASN A 261 -10.37 25.58 14.41
C ASN A 261 -10.53 24.78 13.12
N LEU A 262 -11.42 25.21 12.22
CA LEU A 262 -11.57 24.59 10.90
C LEU A 262 -10.27 24.70 10.09
N LEU A 263 -9.65 25.88 10.04
CA LEU A 263 -8.38 26.06 9.34
C LEU A 263 -7.27 25.22 9.99
N HIS A 264 -7.23 25.11 11.31
CA HIS A 264 -6.26 24.25 11.99
C HIS A 264 -6.47 22.76 11.68
N TYR A 265 -7.71 22.32 11.52
CA TYR A 265 -8.04 20.98 11.07
C TYR A 265 -7.49 20.73 9.65
N ILE A 266 -7.77 21.64 8.72
CA ILE A 266 -7.30 21.57 7.32
C ILE A 266 -5.77 21.69 7.22
N GLU A 267 -5.12 22.40 8.16
CA GLU A 267 -3.66 22.63 8.17
C GLU A 267 -2.86 21.33 8.09
N LYS A 268 -3.33 20.26 8.74
CA LYS A 268 -2.66 18.96 8.78
C LYS A 268 -2.52 18.34 7.39
N ASP A 269 -3.51 18.59 6.55
CA ASP A 269 -3.57 18.05 5.20
C ASP A 269 -2.97 19.00 4.17
N LEU A 270 -2.58 20.21 4.57
CA LEU A 270 -1.89 21.23 3.76
C LEU A 270 -0.40 20.84 3.53
N ILE A 271 -0.19 19.60 3.07
CA ILE A 271 1.10 19.05 2.63
C ILE A 271 1.55 19.77 1.36
N ALA A 272 2.86 19.97 1.21
CA ALA A 272 3.45 20.54 -0.01
C ALA A 272 3.05 19.68 -1.23
N THR A 273 2.67 20.33 -2.32
CA THR A 273 2.26 19.68 -3.59
C THR A 273 3.31 18.75 -4.17
N GLU A 274 4.59 19.04 -3.91
CA GLU A 274 5.73 18.25 -4.36
C GLU A 274 5.70 16.80 -3.84
N GLU A 275 4.91 16.51 -2.79
CA GLU A 275 4.78 15.17 -2.21
C GLU A 275 3.42 14.50 -2.51
N ARG A 276 2.51 15.17 -3.22
CA ARG A 276 1.17 14.63 -3.52
C ARG A 276 1.14 13.92 -4.86
N PHE A 277 0.69 12.67 -4.81
CA PHE A 277 0.52 11.81 -5.98
C PHE A 277 -0.93 11.35 -6.11
N PHE A 278 -1.32 10.97 -7.31
CA PHE A 278 -2.64 10.50 -7.68
C PHE A 278 -2.52 9.36 -8.68
N GLY A 279 -3.48 8.43 -8.68
CA GLY A 279 -3.63 7.48 -9.77
C GLY A 279 -4.32 8.15 -10.96
N SER A 280 -3.81 7.93 -12.18
CA SER A 280 -4.50 8.38 -13.39
C SER A 280 -5.88 7.74 -13.48
N GLU A 281 -6.87 8.50 -13.94
CA GLU A 281 -8.24 8.00 -14.07
C GLU A 281 -8.39 7.04 -15.24
N LYS A 282 -7.58 7.23 -16.28
CA LYS A 282 -7.50 6.34 -17.43
C LYS A 282 -6.41 5.29 -17.24
N PHE A 283 -6.73 4.08 -17.68
CA PHE A 283 -5.80 2.96 -17.71
C PHE A 283 -5.12 2.90 -19.08
N GLU A 284 -3.85 2.53 -19.08
CA GLU A 284 -3.04 2.34 -20.28
C GLU A 284 -2.74 0.86 -20.51
N GLN A 285 -2.55 0.50 -21.77
CA GLN A 285 -2.29 -0.87 -22.21
C GLN A 285 -0.81 -1.25 -22.14
N TYR A 286 -0.54 -2.44 -21.62
CA TYR A 286 0.77 -3.08 -21.58
C TYR A 286 0.62 -4.53 -22.02
N LYS A 287 1.63 -5.13 -22.67
CA LYS A 287 1.49 -6.52 -23.13
C LYS A 287 1.78 -7.49 -21.98
N ILE A 288 0.99 -8.56 -21.86
CA ILE A 288 1.17 -9.58 -20.82
C ILE A 288 2.59 -10.16 -20.86
N LYS A 289 3.07 -10.57 -22.04
CA LYS A 289 4.43 -11.12 -22.21
C LYS A 289 5.57 -10.17 -21.85
N ASP A 290 5.33 -8.85 -21.86
CA ASP A 290 6.37 -7.86 -21.55
C ASP A 290 6.42 -7.59 -20.03
N LEU A 291 5.34 -7.93 -19.29
CA LEU A 291 5.23 -7.70 -17.84
C LEU A 291 5.52 -8.96 -17.02
N PHE A 292 5.00 -10.11 -17.43
CA PHE A 292 5.13 -11.36 -16.67
C PHE A 292 6.37 -12.14 -17.09
N GLU A 293 7.32 -12.28 -16.16
CA GLU A 293 8.56 -13.03 -16.37
C GLU A 293 8.29 -14.53 -16.58
N ASP A 294 9.01 -15.14 -17.53
CA ASP A 294 8.89 -16.57 -17.82
C ASP A 294 9.42 -17.45 -16.69
N ASN A 295 10.49 -17.01 -16.01
CA ASN A 295 11.13 -17.78 -14.95
C ASN A 295 11.57 -16.89 -13.77
N ILE A 296 10.98 -17.15 -12.61
CA ILE A 296 11.20 -16.38 -11.38
C ILE A 296 11.81 -17.32 -10.34
N LEU A 297 12.99 -16.95 -9.80
CA LEU A 297 13.66 -17.69 -8.73
C LEU A 297 13.50 -16.94 -7.40
N ARG A 298 12.84 -17.58 -6.44
CA ARG A 298 12.53 -17.01 -5.11
C ARG A 298 13.16 -17.79 -3.99
N LYS A 299 13.52 -17.09 -2.92
CA LYS A 299 14.05 -17.67 -1.68
C LYS A 299 13.04 -17.49 -0.56
N TYR A 300 12.67 -18.60 0.05
CA TYR A 300 11.72 -18.62 1.16
C TYR A 300 12.41 -19.12 2.43
N THR A 301 12.13 -18.47 3.55
CA THR A 301 12.51 -18.97 4.87
C THR A 301 11.42 -19.90 5.38
N ILE A 302 11.63 -21.21 5.26
CA ILE A 302 10.60 -22.22 5.53
C ILE A 302 10.85 -22.88 6.88
N ASN A 303 9.99 -22.57 7.85
CA ASN A 303 10.00 -23.30 9.11
C ASN A 303 9.03 -24.49 9.05
N HIS A 304 9.57 -25.68 8.77
CA HIS A 304 8.85 -26.96 8.72
C HIS A 304 8.15 -27.36 10.04
N GLN A 305 8.44 -26.67 11.14
CA GLN A 305 7.74 -26.88 12.42
C GLN A 305 6.55 -25.93 12.61
N SER A 306 6.43 -24.91 11.75
CA SER A 306 5.32 -23.95 11.78
C SER A 306 4.16 -24.43 10.89
N GLN A 307 2.99 -23.82 11.06
CA GLN A 307 1.82 -24.02 10.18
C GLN A 307 1.78 -22.97 9.05
N ALA A 308 2.86 -22.20 8.83
CA ALA A 308 2.89 -21.20 7.79
C ALA A 308 3.01 -21.86 6.42
N GLU A 309 2.14 -21.47 5.49
CA GLU A 309 2.08 -22.04 4.15
C GLU A 309 2.98 -21.34 3.13
N PHE A 310 3.42 -20.12 3.44
CA PHE A 310 4.23 -19.28 2.56
C PHE A 310 5.56 -19.97 2.23
N GLY A 311 5.85 -20.13 0.94
CA GLY A 311 7.02 -20.85 0.43
C GLY A 311 6.82 -22.35 0.19
N LEU A 312 5.76 -22.96 0.72
CA LEU A 312 5.46 -24.39 0.52
C LEU A 312 4.76 -24.61 -0.83
N SER A 313 5.18 -25.62 -1.59
CA SER A 313 4.57 -25.95 -2.89
C SER A 313 3.09 -26.31 -2.74
N GLN A 314 2.19 -25.66 -3.48
CA GLN A 314 0.78 -26.08 -3.56
C GLN A 314 0.61 -27.37 -4.37
N LYS A 315 1.56 -27.64 -5.27
CA LYS A 315 1.58 -28.85 -6.11
C LYS A 315 2.14 -30.09 -5.40
N ASN A 316 2.81 -29.95 -4.26
CA ASN A 316 3.36 -31.09 -3.52
C ASN A 316 2.48 -31.46 -2.32
N SER A 317 1.77 -32.59 -2.39
CA SER A 317 0.90 -33.06 -1.30
C SER A 317 1.63 -33.39 0.00
N ALA A 318 2.96 -33.55 -0.04
CA ALA A 318 3.78 -33.75 1.15
C ALA A 318 4.12 -32.42 1.87
N GLU A 319 4.00 -31.29 1.19
CA GLU A 319 4.37 -29.98 1.73
C GLU A 319 3.17 -29.19 2.26
N THR A 320 1.98 -29.38 1.70
CA THR A 320 0.81 -28.55 2.05
C THR A 320 -0.45 -29.38 2.31
N GLN A 321 -1.31 -28.87 3.19
CA GLN A 321 -2.70 -29.34 3.30
C GLN A 321 -3.60 -28.78 2.18
N TYR A 322 -3.14 -27.74 1.49
CA TYR A 322 -3.86 -27.05 0.42
C TYR A 322 -3.53 -27.59 -0.98
N PHE A 323 -3.10 -28.86 -1.04
CA PHE A 323 -2.67 -29.53 -2.27
C PHE A 323 -3.68 -29.38 -3.40
N GLU A 324 -3.18 -29.03 -4.59
CA GLU A 324 -3.89 -29.05 -5.86
C GLU A 324 -2.97 -29.57 -6.96
N ASP A 325 -3.53 -30.33 -7.90
CA ASP A 325 -2.79 -30.82 -9.07
C ASP A 325 -2.67 -29.72 -10.13
N LEU A 326 -1.79 -28.76 -9.87
CA LEU A 326 -1.60 -27.58 -10.70
C LEU A 326 -1.17 -27.93 -12.13
N ASP A 327 -0.54 -29.08 -12.38
CA ASP A 327 -0.16 -29.50 -13.74
C ASP A 327 -1.39 -29.71 -14.63
N ASN A 328 -2.50 -30.18 -14.07
CA ASN A 328 -3.74 -30.43 -14.78
C ASN A 328 -4.70 -29.22 -14.80
N LEU A 329 -4.35 -28.13 -14.11
CA LEU A 329 -5.10 -26.87 -14.16
C LEU A 329 -4.53 -25.98 -15.28
N ASN A 330 -5.04 -26.15 -16.51
CA ASN A 330 -4.58 -25.40 -17.68
C ASN A 330 -4.81 -23.88 -17.59
N TRP A 331 -5.80 -23.46 -16.80
CA TRP A 331 -6.11 -22.06 -16.55
C TRP A 331 -5.16 -21.40 -15.54
N TYR A 332 -4.41 -22.16 -14.74
CA TYR A 332 -3.40 -21.58 -13.83
C TYR A 332 -2.08 -21.41 -14.58
N ALA A 333 -1.59 -20.19 -14.75
CA ALA A 333 -0.53 -19.89 -15.71
C ALA A 333 0.87 -20.43 -15.32
N TYR A 334 1.19 -20.45 -14.02
CA TYR A 334 2.47 -20.94 -13.51
C TYR A 334 2.45 -22.45 -13.24
N ASN A 335 3.64 -23.05 -13.16
CA ASN A 335 3.82 -24.47 -12.86
C ASN A 335 3.57 -24.84 -11.38
N ASP A 336 3.63 -23.88 -10.46
CA ASP A 336 3.40 -24.06 -9.03
C ASP A 336 2.88 -22.77 -8.37
N ASN A 337 2.48 -22.85 -7.10
CA ASN A 337 2.10 -21.73 -6.26
C ASN A 337 2.77 -21.87 -4.88
N PHE A 338 3.57 -20.89 -4.50
CA PHE A 338 4.28 -20.83 -3.21
C PHE A 338 3.70 -19.75 -2.27
N GLY A 339 2.49 -19.27 -2.56
CA GLY A 339 1.82 -18.24 -1.80
C GLY A 339 1.38 -18.65 -0.38
N THR A 340 0.69 -17.74 0.30
CA THR A 340 0.10 -17.96 1.62
C THR A 340 -1.06 -18.95 1.58
N SER A 341 -1.60 -19.30 2.76
CA SER A 341 -2.82 -20.08 2.90
C SER A 341 -3.99 -19.46 2.14
N GLU A 342 -4.14 -18.13 2.20
CA GLU A 342 -5.22 -17.41 1.54
C GLU A 342 -5.09 -17.45 0.02
N GLU A 343 -3.87 -17.29 -0.51
CA GLU A 343 -3.59 -17.42 -1.95
C GLU A 343 -3.89 -18.83 -2.45
N LYS A 344 -3.51 -19.87 -1.69
CA LYS A 344 -3.80 -21.27 -2.04
C LYS A 344 -5.30 -21.59 -2.00
N LEU A 345 -6.03 -21.04 -1.02
CA LEU A 345 -7.48 -21.18 -0.90
C LEU A 345 -8.22 -20.48 -2.05
N LEU A 346 -7.72 -19.34 -2.53
CA LEU A 346 -8.27 -18.67 -3.71
C LEU A 346 -8.18 -19.57 -4.95
N VAL A 347 -7.03 -20.23 -5.16
CA VAL A 347 -6.87 -21.18 -6.28
C VAL A 347 -7.90 -22.32 -6.19
N ARG A 348 -8.20 -22.81 -4.98
CA ARG A 348 -9.26 -23.81 -4.76
C ARG A 348 -10.65 -23.27 -5.08
N LEU A 349 -10.99 -22.06 -4.63
CA LEU A 349 -12.26 -21.43 -4.97
C LEU A 349 -12.45 -21.31 -6.48
N VAL A 350 -11.43 -20.82 -7.20
CA VAL A 350 -11.47 -20.67 -8.66
C VAL A 350 -11.62 -22.02 -9.35
N LYS A 351 -10.91 -23.06 -8.87
CA LYS A 351 -11.07 -24.43 -9.36
C LYS A 351 -12.51 -24.92 -9.20
N ASP A 352 -13.10 -24.74 -8.02
CA ASP A 352 -14.47 -25.17 -7.73
C ASP A 352 -15.51 -24.44 -8.59
N LEU A 353 -15.23 -23.19 -8.96
CA LEU A 353 -16.08 -22.37 -9.83
C LEU A 353 -15.84 -22.59 -11.33
N MET A 354 -14.74 -23.23 -11.73
CA MET A 354 -14.28 -23.23 -13.13
C MET A 354 -15.35 -23.75 -14.09
N THR A 355 -16.10 -24.79 -13.71
CA THR A 355 -17.20 -25.32 -14.53
C THR A 355 -18.25 -24.25 -14.85
N GLU A 356 -18.63 -23.44 -13.86
CA GLU A 356 -19.61 -22.35 -14.03
C GLU A 356 -19.01 -21.20 -14.85
N LEU A 357 -17.73 -20.86 -14.62
CA LEU A 357 -17.04 -19.80 -15.35
C LEU A 357 -16.89 -20.16 -16.84
N GLU A 358 -16.59 -21.41 -17.17
CA GLU A 358 -16.47 -21.90 -18.55
C GLU A 358 -17.79 -21.90 -19.34
N GLU A 359 -18.94 -21.79 -18.67
CA GLU A 359 -20.23 -21.58 -19.35
C GLU A 359 -20.32 -20.17 -19.96
N LYS A 360 -19.66 -19.20 -19.32
CA LYS A 360 -19.74 -17.78 -19.68
C LYS A 360 -18.52 -17.27 -20.42
N TRP A 361 -17.35 -17.81 -20.09
CA TRP A 361 -16.08 -17.32 -20.55
C TRP A 361 -15.27 -18.39 -21.29
N THR A 362 -14.28 -17.91 -22.02
CA THR A 362 -13.26 -18.68 -22.73
C THR A 362 -11.89 -18.07 -22.44
N ASP A 363 -10.82 -18.80 -22.74
CA ASP A 363 -9.44 -18.34 -22.51
C ASP A 363 -9.22 -17.80 -21.08
N ILE A 364 -9.74 -18.53 -20.09
CA ILE A 364 -9.65 -18.15 -18.67
C ILE A 364 -8.24 -18.48 -18.18
N TYR A 365 -7.52 -17.47 -17.69
CA TYR A 365 -6.19 -17.63 -17.11
C TYR A 365 -6.05 -16.84 -15.81
N LEU A 366 -5.63 -17.53 -14.74
CA LEU A 366 -5.25 -16.93 -13.45
C LEU A 366 -3.72 -16.84 -13.37
N LEU A 367 -3.22 -15.63 -13.19
CA LEU A 367 -1.80 -15.32 -13.05
C LEU A 367 -1.55 -14.76 -11.65
N ARG A 368 -0.60 -15.34 -10.93
CA ARG A 368 -0.03 -14.69 -9.75
C ARG A 368 0.82 -13.51 -10.21
N ASN A 369 0.64 -12.35 -9.59
CA ASN A 369 1.21 -11.11 -10.08
C ASN A 369 2.74 -11.05 -9.97
N GLU A 370 3.31 -11.57 -8.88
CA GLU A 370 4.78 -11.58 -8.69
C GLU A 370 5.47 -10.22 -8.85
N LYS A 371 4.76 -9.12 -8.54
CA LYS A 371 5.17 -7.72 -8.74
C LYS A 371 5.24 -7.25 -10.21
N ALA A 372 4.65 -7.99 -11.16
CA ALA A 372 4.61 -7.61 -12.58
C ALA A 372 3.69 -6.40 -12.85
N VAL A 373 2.60 -6.31 -12.09
CA VAL A 373 1.53 -5.32 -12.22
C VAL A 373 1.44 -4.49 -10.95
N ARG A 374 1.46 -3.17 -11.13
CA ARG A 374 1.30 -2.20 -10.05
C ARG A 374 0.31 -1.13 -10.50
N ILE A 375 -0.65 -0.84 -9.66
CA ILE A 375 -1.69 0.18 -9.86
C ILE A 375 -1.66 1.18 -8.70
N TYR A 376 -2.25 2.36 -8.90
CA TYR A 376 -2.13 3.48 -7.97
C TYR A 376 -3.51 4.02 -7.57
N SER A 377 -3.77 4.20 -6.28
CA SER A 377 -5.08 4.71 -5.82
C SER A 377 -5.41 6.07 -6.45
N PHE A 378 -6.67 6.29 -6.85
CA PHE A 378 -7.04 7.52 -7.56
C PHE A 378 -6.86 8.80 -6.73
N ASP A 379 -7.07 8.70 -5.42
CA ASP A 379 -7.09 9.81 -4.47
C ASP A 379 -5.71 10.24 -3.97
N LYS A 380 -4.79 9.28 -3.77
CA LYS A 380 -3.51 9.47 -3.08
C LYS A 380 -2.33 8.88 -3.84
N GLY A 381 -2.58 8.21 -4.97
CA GLY A 381 -1.53 7.57 -5.76
C GLY A 381 -0.77 6.52 -4.96
N GLN A 382 -1.42 5.87 -3.99
CA GLN A 382 -0.81 4.81 -3.18
C GLN A 382 -0.60 3.58 -4.05
N ALA A 383 0.62 3.04 -4.05
CA ALA A 383 0.95 1.86 -4.84
C ALA A 383 0.25 0.60 -4.28
N PHE A 384 -0.39 -0.14 -5.17
CA PHE A 384 -1.02 -1.42 -4.88
C PHE A 384 -0.64 -2.45 -5.94
N GLU A 385 -0.21 -3.62 -5.49
CA GLU A 385 0.11 -4.79 -6.31
C GLU A 385 -0.88 -5.89 -5.94
N PRO A 386 -1.97 -6.07 -6.71
CA PRO A 386 -2.91 -7.16 -6.47
C PRO A 386 -2.19 -8.51 -6.54
N ASP A 387 -2.49 -9.43 -5.63
CA ASP A 387 -1.81 -10.74 -5.59
C ASP A 387 -2.06 -11.57 -6.86
N PHE A 388 -3.26 -11.46 -7.45
CA PHE A 388 -3.66 -12.17 -8.67
C PHE A 388 -4.35 -11.28 -9.69
N LEU A 389 -4.16 -11.65 -10.96
CA LEU A 389 -4.93 -11.17 -12.10
C LEU A 389 -5.59 -12.36 -12.80
N MET A 390 -6.88 -12.24 -13.11
CA MET A 390 -7.58 -13.17 -13.98
C MET A 390 -7.93 -12.50 -15.31
N PHE A 391 -7.62 -13.18 -16.40
CA PHE A 391 -8.01 -12.79 -17.76
C PHE A 391 -9.02 -13.79 -18.30
N ALA A 392 -10.04 -13.29 -19.01
CA ALA A 392 -11.05 -14.12 -19.63
C ALA A 392 -11.69 -13.40 -20.82
N ASN A 393 -12.26 -14.14 -21.76
CA ASN A 393 -13.03 -13.59 -22.88
C ASN A 393 -14.48 -14.04 -22.79
N ASP A 394 -15.43 -13.12 -22.97
CA ASP A 394 -16.86 -13.43 -23.00
C ASP A 394 -17.19 -14.40 -24.14
N LYS A 395 -17.77 -15.54 -23.81
CA LYS A 395 -18.05 -16.64 -24.74
C LYS A 395 -19.21 -16.34 -25.69
N LYS A 396 -20.17 -15.50 -25.27
CA LYS A 396 -21.39 -15.20 -26.04
C LYS A 396 -21.14 -14.11 -27.08
N THR A 397 -20.47 -13.04 -26.66
CA THR A 397 -20.18 -11.87 -27.50
C THR A 397 -18.85 -12.02 -28.23
N GLY A 398 -17.89 -12.77 -27.68
CA GLY A 398 -16.58 -13.06 -28.28
C GLY A 398 -15.62 -11.86 -28.38
N ASN A 399 -16.11 -10.66 -28.09
CA ASN A 399 -15.40 -9.39 -28.29
C ASN A 399 -15.10 -8.65 -26.99
N VAL A 400 -15.56 -9.15 -25.83
CA VAL A 400 -15.32 -8.52 -24.53
C VAL A 400 -14.27 -9.33 -23.76
N SER A 401 -13.16 -8.69 -23.43
CA SER A 401 -12.08 -9.22 -22.61
C SER A 401 -12.15 -8.64 -21.20
N TRP A 402 -12.08 -9.53 -20.22
CA TRP A 402 -12.10 -9.22 -18.80
C TRP A 402 -10.69 -9.23 -18.24
N GLN A 403 -10.39 -8.23 -17.43
CA GLN A 403 -9.27 -8.21 -16.50
C GLN A 403 -9.83 -8.04 -15.09
N ILE A 404 -9.54 -8.99 -14.22
CA ILE A 404 -10.07 -9.02 -12.86
C ILE A 404 -8.90 -9.00 -11.88
N PHE A 405 -8.84 -7.97 -11.04
CA PHE A 405 -7.90 -7.90 -9.92
C PHE A 405 -8.47 -8.63 -8.71
N ILE A 406 -7.65 -9.49 -8.10
CA ILE A 406 -8.07 -10.34 -6.99
C ILE A 406 -7.02 -10.27 -5.88
N GLU A 407 -7.48 -10.01 -4.66
CA GLU A 407 -6.64 -9.87 -3.47
C GLU A 407 -7.14 -10.80 -2.35
N PRO A 408 -6.51 -11.96 -2.11
CA PRO A 408 -6.73 -12.76 -0.92
C PRO A 408 -6.17 -12.05 0.33
N LYS A 409 -6.93 -12.04 1.43
CA LYS A 409 -6.50 -11.48 2.71
C LYS A 409 -6.88 -12.32 3.92
N GLY A 410 -5.94 -12.41 4.85
CA GLY A 410 -6.09 -13.17 6.08
C GLY A 410 -6.96 -12.44 7.11
N SER A 411 -7.64 -13.20 7.96
CA SER A 411 -8.59 -12.66 8.94
C SER A 411 -7.92 -11.80 10.03
N GLN A 412 -6.58 -11.84 10.16
CA GLN A 412 -5.82 -10.97 11.06
C GLN A 412 -5.89 -9.48 10.68
N PHE A 413 -6.32 -9.17 9.45
CA PHE A 413 -6.50 -7.80 8.98
C PHE A 413 -7.93 -7.30 9.14
N LEU A 414 -8.84 -8.06 9.76
CA LEU A 414 -10.19 -7.58 10.01
C LEU A 414 -10.20 -6.49 11.09
N ASP A 415 -11.14 -5.55 10.95
CA ASP A 415 -11.43 -4.54 11.94
C ASP A 415 -12.28 -5.09 13.11
N SER A 416 -12.65 -4.22 14.06
CA SER A 416 -13.47 -4.60 15.22
C SER A 416 -14.86 -5.13 14.85
N ASN A 417 -15.33 -4.88 13.63
CA ASN A 417 -16.62 -5.33 13.13
C ASN A 417 -16.52 -6.63 12.31
N ASN A 418 -15.34 -7.28 12.28
CA ASN A 418 -15.04 -8.44 11.46
C ASN A 418 -15.18 -8.16 9.95
N THR A 419 -14.86 -6.94 9.51
CA THR A 419 -14.82 -6.54 8.10
C THR A 419 -13.45 -6.00 7.72
N PHE A 420 -13.19 -5.79 6.42
CA PHE A 420 -11.96 -5.14 5.98
C PHE A 420 -12.10 -3.62 5.82
N GLU A 421 -13.31 -3.07 5.89
CA GLU A 421 -13.64 -1.68 5.55
C GLU A 421 -12.82 -0.66 6.37
N ASN A 422 -12.80 -0.79 7.70
CA ASN A 422 -12.07 0.12 8.58
C ASN A 422 -10.69 -0.43 9.00
N SER A 423 -10.19 -1.44 8.29
CA SER A 423 -8.89 -2.03 8.56
C SER A 423 -7.75 -1.19 7.98
N LYS A 424 -6.51 -1.51 8.38
CA LYS A 424 -5.32 -0.91 7.76
C LYS A 424 -5.21 -1.17 6.26
N GLU A 425 -5.81 -2.25 5.77
CA GLU A 425 -5.82 -2.64 4.36
C GLU A 425 -7.11 -2.21 3.63
N GLY A 426 -8.06 -1.60 4.33
CA GLY A 426 -9.40 -1.26 3.79
C GLY A 426 -9.36 -0.33 2.59
N TRP A 427 -8.36 0.56 2.52
CA TRP A 427 -8.18 1.47 1.39
C TRP A 427 -7.93 0.74 0.05
N LYS A 428 -7.31 -0.46 0.08
CA LYS A 428 -7.09 -1.27 -1.14
C LYS A 428 -8.39 -1.92 -1.61
N GLN A 429 -9.22 -2.39 -0.68
CA GLN A 429 -10.55 -2.91 -1.01
C GLN A 429 -11.43 -1.81 -1.60
N GLU A 430 -11.44 -0.63 -0.97
CA GLU A 430 -12.12 0.54 -1.50
C GLU A 430 -11.61 0.91 -2.90
N PHE A 431 -10.29 0.86 -3.13
CA PHE A 431 -9.73 1.10 -4.45
C PHE A 431 -10.18 0.08 -5.51
N LEU A 432 -10.27 -1.21 -5.15
CA LEU A 432 -10.82 -2.25 -6.03
C LEU A 432 -12.30 -1.99 -6.38
N HIS A 433 -13.11 -1.55 -5.41
CA HIS A 433 -14.49 -1.13 -5.65
C HIS A 433 -14.56 0.07 -6.60
N GLN A 434 -13.75 1.10 -6.38
CA GLN A 434 -13.70 2.29 -7.26
C GLN A 434 -13.30 1.94 -8.70
N ILE A 435 -12.43 0.95 -8.90
CA ILE A 435 -12.10 0.46 -10.25
C ILE A 435 -13.35 -0.10 -10.91
N SER A 436 -14.10 -0.96 -10.22
CA SER A 436 -15.33 -1.57 -10.74
C SER A 436 -16.41 -0.51 -11.05
N GLU A 437 -16.65 0.46 -10.16
CA GLU A 437 -17.60 1.55 -10.40
C GLU A 437 -17.23 2.40 -11.63
N ARG A 438 -15.95 2.70 -11.79
CA ARG A 438 -15.44 3.49 -12.92
C ARG A 438 -15.48 2.71 -14.23
N ASP A 439 -15.31 1.40 -14.20
CA ASP A 439 -15.49 0.52 -15.35
C ASP A 439 -16.96 0.47 -15.77
N GLU A 440 -17.89 0.32 -14.83
CA GLU A 440 -19.33 0.40 -15.10
C GLU A 440 -19.73 1.74 -15.73
N ALA A 441 -19.15 2.83 -15.24
CA ALA A 441 -19.31 4.17 -15.81
C ALA A 441 -18.55 4.39 -17.14
N ARG A 442 -17.76 3.40 -17.61
CA ARG A 442 -16.96 3.46 -18.85
C ARG A 442 -15.94 4.60 -18.88
N THR A 443 -15.29 4.84 -17.75
CA THR A 443 -14.32 5.93 -17.59
C THR A 443 -12.85 5.48 -17.58
N LEU A 444 -12.58 4.21 -17.24
CA LEU A 444 -11.21 3.69 -17.16
C LEU A 444 -10.56 3.50 -18.53
N VAL A 445 -11.31 2.96 -19.49
CA VAL A 445 -10.83 2.62 -20.83
C VAL A 445 -11.85 3.10 -21.86
N ASP A 446 -11.34 3.72 -22.93
CA ASP A 446 -12.14 4.20 -24.06
C ASP A 446 -12.28 3.08 -25.13
N ASP A 447 -12.67 1.89 -24.69
CA ASP A 447 -12.87 0.70 -25.54
C ASP A 447 -13.87 -0.24 -24.84
N ASP A 448 -15.04 -0.40 -25.43
CA ASP A 448 -16.14 -1.19 -24.88
C ASP A 448 -15.87 -2.71 -24.84
N ARG A 449 -14.84 -3.14 -25.56
CA ARG A 449 -14.32 -4.51 -25.62
C ARG A 449 -13.53 -4.90 -24.39
N TYR A 450 -13.22 -3.98 -23.47
CA TYR A 450 -12.52 -4.30 -22.23
C TYR A 450 -13.39 -4.02 -21.02
N ARG A 451 -13.29 -4.90 -20.03
CA ARG A 451 -13.88 -4.75 -18.70
C ARG A 451 -12.77 -4.93 -17.67
N ILE A 452 -12.62 -3.97 -16.77
CA ILE A 452 -11.65 -4.01 -15.68
C ILE A 452 -12.41 -4.02 -14.37
N VAL A 453 -12.23 -5.06 -13.57
CA VAL A 453 -12.99 -5.26 -12.34
C VAL A 453 -12.03 -5.49 -11.19
N GLY A 454 -12.28 -4.85 -10.05
CA GLY A 454 -11.70 -5.23 -8.77
C GLY A 454 -12.71 -6.02 -7.94
N LEU A 455 -12.34 -7.25 -7.55
CA LEU A 455 -13.16 -8.02 -6.60
C LEU A 455 -12.94 -7.50 -5.17
N PRO A 456 -13.93 -7.67 -4.26
CA PRO A 456 -13.69 -7.50 -2.83
C PRO A 456 -12.60 -8.49 -2.40
N PHE A 457 -12.00 -8.21 -1.25
CA PHE A 457 -10.98 -9.08 -0.70
C PHE A 457 -11.52 -10.50 -0.52
N PHE A 458 -10.75 -11.49 -0.96
CA PHE A 458 -11.08 -12.88 -0.73
C PHE A 458 -10.59 -13.30 0.65
N ASN A 459 -11.52 -13.73 1.50
CA ASN A 459 -11.24 -14.40 2.76
C ASN A 459 -12.16 -15.61 2.87
N GLU A 460 -11.57 -16.77 3.18
CA GLU A 460 -12.28 -18.05 3.26
C GLU A 460 -13.46 -18.04 4.25
N THR A 461 -13.38 -17.24 5.32
CA THR A 461 -14.37 -17.23 6.41
C THR A 461 -15.43 -16.16 6.22
N VAL A 462 -15.08 -14.95 5.81
CA VAL A 462 -15.99 -13.79 5.87
C VAL A 462 -16.53 -13.31 4.53
N SER A 463 -15.80 -13.48 3.43
CA SER A 463 -16.17 -12.90 2.12
C SER A 463 -16.13 -13.91 0.97
N LYS A 464 -15.94 -15.21 1.26
CA LYS A 464 -15.91 -16.28 0.26
C LYS A 464 -17.16 -16.28 -0.63
N ASP A 465 -18.34 -16.24 -0.02
CA ASP A 465 -19.61 -16.28 -0.75
C ASP A 465 -19.85 -15.00 -1.56
N GLU A 466 -19.43 -13.84 -1.04
CA GLU A 466 -19.52 -12.56 -1.77
C GLU A 466 -18.65 -12.59 -3.03
N VAL A 467 -17.39 -13.00 -2.92
CA VAL A 467 -16.47 -13.14 -4.07
C VAL A 467 -17.02 -14.15 -5.08
N LYS A 468 -17.58 -15.26 -4.58
CA LYS A 468 -18.21 -16.29 -5.41
C LYS A 468 -19.36 -15.74 -6.23
N ASP A 469 -20.26 -15.00 -5.59
CA ASP A 469 -21.44 -14.44 -6.22
C ASP A 469 -21.11 -13.29 -7.17
N GLN A 470 -20.09 -12.49 -6.86
CA GLN A 470 -19.59 -11.48 -7.80
C GLN A 470 -19.02 -12.12 -9.06
N LEU A 471 -18.13 -13.12 -8.95
CA LEU A 471 -17.60 -13.86 -10.11
C LEU A 471 -18.72 -14.50 -10.94
N ARG A 472 -19.82 -14.91 -10.30
CA ARG A 472 -21.03 -15.43 -10.96
C ARG A 472 -21.94 -14.36 -11.53
N THR A 473 -21.72 -13.08 -11.24
CA THR A 473 -22.55 -11.99 -11.77
C THR A 473 -21.88 -11.33 -12.98
N LEU A 474 -20.55 -11.26 -12.98
CA LEU A 474 -19.75 -10.97 -14.17
C LEU A 474 -20.06 -11.96 -15.30
#